data_AF-W4VPL4-F1
#
_entry.id   AF-W4VPL4-F1
#
_cell.length_a   1.000
_cell.length_b   1.000
_cell.length_c   1.000
_cell.angle_alpha   90.00
_cell.angle_beta   90.00
_cell.angle_gamma   90.00
#
_symmetry.space_group_name_H-M   'P 1'
#
loop_
_entity.id
_entity.type
_entity.pdbx_description
1 polymer ?
#
loop_
_entity_poly.entity_id
_entity_poly.type
_entity_poly.pdbx_seq_one_letter_code
_entity_poly.pdbx_strand_id
1 'polypeptide(L)'
;MSRKEEEMLEEISGFLHGYLKAGNVRINSFLSKTNLNISNLQQLLMIRFLLLKETKNFAKRLPFLLKNFKTTTATRKETNIGGEVRGEIDWAETTKSRLVRNHKDRTIFSTNESIRSYDIPENLVLKELLGILYRLLFHDSYLKGFEKAAWFAEW
;
A
#
# COMPACT_ATOMS: atom_id res chain seq x y z
N MET A 1 38.16 7.83 12.56
CA MET A 1 37.78 8.41 11.26
C MET A 1 38.24 9.85 11.26
N SER A 2 38.77 10.33 10.14
CA SER A 2 39.24 11.71 10.01
C SER A 2 38.03 12.64 9.92
N ARG A 3 38.05 13.80 10.60
CA ARG A 3 36.97 14.81 10.57
C ARG A 3 36.52 15.20 9.16
N LYS A 4 37.42 15.07 8.16
CA LYS A 4 37.12 15.26 6.74
C LYS A 4 36.21 14.19 6.13
N GLU A 5 36.28 12.95 6.61
CA GLU A 5 35.43 11.85 6.13
C GLU A 5 33.98 12.04 6.59
N GLU A 6 33.78 12.58 7.80
CA GLU A 6 32.45 12.89 8.33
C GLU A 6 31.81 14.09 7.62
N GLU A 7 32.57 15.16 7.35
CA GLU A 7 32.09 16.32 6.57
C GLU A 7 31.71 15.91 5.14
N MET A 8 32.52 15.06 4.50
CA MET A 8 32.22 14.51 3.17
C MET A 8 30.95 13.64 3.18
N LEU A 9 30.76 12.82 4.23
CA LEU A 9 29.57 11.98 4.37
C LEU A 9 28.30 12.82 4.58
N GLU A 10 28.35 13.85 5.41
CA GLU A 10 27.25 14.81 5.61
C GLU A 10 26.86 15.53 4.31
N GLU A 11 27.85 16.01 3.56
CA GLU A 11 27.63 16.69 2.29
C GLU A 11 26.98 15.75 1.26
N ILE A 12 27.53 14.54 1.08
CA ILE A 12 26.98 13.52 0.17
C ILE A 12 25.57 13.10 0.60
N SER A 13 25.31 12.99 1.90
CA SER A 13 23.99 12.67 2.46
C SER A 13 22.95 13.75 2.12
N GLY A 14 23.32 15.03 2.23
CA GLY A 14 22.46 16.16 1.85
C GLY A 14 22.08 16.13 0.37
N PHE A 15 23.03 15.81 -0.52
CA PHE A 15 22.74 15.63 -1.95
C PHE A 15 21.83 14.43 -2.20
N LEU A 16 22.13 13.28 -1.58
CA LEU A 16 21.29 12.07 -1.67
C LEU A 16 19.85 12.35 -1.24
N HIS A 17 19.64 13.12 -0.17
CA HIS A 17 18.31 13.46 0.31
C HIS A 17 17.49 14.25 -0.74
N GLY A 18 18.11 15.25 -1.39
CA GLY A 18 17.48 16.01 -2.46
C GLY A 18 17.13 15.16 -3.68
N TYR A 19 18.04 14.27 -4.08
CA TYR A 19 17.82 13.35 -5.20
C TYR A 19 16.73 12.30 -4.89
N LEU A 20 16.73 11.73 -3.69
CA LEU A 20 15.71 10.76 -3.24
C LEU A 20 14.31 11.39 -3.19
N LYS A 21 14.20 12.63 -2.72
CA LYS A 21 12.94 13.38 -2.65
C LYS A 21 12.37 13.71 -4.04
N ALA A 22 13.22 13.85 -5.05
CA ALA A 22 12.82 14.10 -6.44
C ALA A 22 12.32 12.85 -7.18
N GLY A 23 12.38 11.65 -6.57
CA GLY A 23 11.85 10.40 -7.15
C GLY A 23 12.59 9.86 -8.40
N ASN A 24 13.64 10.55 -8.85
CA ASN A 24 14.34 10.27 -10.11
C ASN A 24 15.66 9.50 -9.95
N VAL A 25 15.94 8.93 -8.77
CA VAL A 25 17.22 8.27 -8.52
C VAL A 25 17.28 6.92 -9.24
N ARG A 26 17.81 6.93 -10.45
CA ARG A 26 18.36 5.73 -11.09
C ARG A 26 19.70 5.45 -10.43
N ILE A 27 19.70 4.69 -9.33
CA ILE A 27 20.92 4.31 -8.59
C ILE A 27 21.99 3.72 -9.53
N ASN A 28 21.55 3.06 -10.62
CA ASN A 28 22.41 2.54 -11.68
C ASN A 28 23.34 3.61 -12.32
N SER A 29 22.92 4.87 -12.48
CA SER A 29 23.76 5.94 -13.07
C SER A 29 24.83 6.46 -12.12
N PHE A 30 24.63 6.28 -10.80
CA PHE A 30 25.66 6.58 -9.81
C PHE A 30 26.73 5.48 -9.78
N LEU A 31 26.30 4.22 -9.93
CA LEU A 31 27.20 3.08 -9.85
C LEU A 31 28.04 2.84 -11.10
N SER A 32 27.65 3.31 -12.28
CA SER A 32 28.52 3.26 -13.47
C SER A 32 29.84 4.04 -13.29
N LYS A 33 29.92 4.94 -12.30
CA LYS A 33 31.14 5.66 -11.92
C LYS A 33 32.01 4.90 -10.91
N THR A 34 31.46 3.86 -10.28
CA THR A 34 32.18 2.96 -9.38
C THR A 34 32.49 1.67 -10.15
N ASN A 35 33.69 1.12 -10.00
CA ASN A 35 34.16 -0.01 -10.81
C ASN A 35 33.55 -1.36 -10.35
N LEU A 36 32.23 -1.41 -10.23
CA LEU A 36 31.45 -2.55 -9.80
C LEU A 36 30.92 -3.29 -11.04
N ASN A 37 31.25 -4.57 -11.16
CA ASN A 37 30.78 -5.43 -12.25
C ASN A 37 29.33 -5.90 -12.03
N ILE A 38 28.41 -4.95 -11.81
CA ILE A 38 26.98 -5.18 -11.61
C ILE A 38 26.25 -4.39 -12.70
N SER A 39 25.79 -5.10 -13.73
CA SER A 39 25.10 -4.50 -14.88
C SER A 39 23.73 -3.91 -14.52
N ASN A 40 23.06 -4.43 -13.47
CA ASN A 40 21.80 -3.89 -12.99
C ASN A 40 21.62 -4.11 -11.48
N LEU A 41 21.83 -3.07 -10.68
CA LEU A 41 21.70 -3.15 -9.22
C LEU A 41 20.26 -3.45 -8.78
N GLN A 42 19.25 -2.94 -9.49
CA GLN A 42 17.85 -3.16 -9.12
C GLN A 42 17.51 -4.64 -9.13
N GLN A 43 18.03 -5.41 -10.09
CA GLN A 43 17.86 -6.86 -10.16
C GLN A 43 18.52 -7.57 -8.97
N LEU A 44 19.73 -7.15 -8.59
CA LEU A 44 20.42 -7.71 -7.43
C LEU A 44 19.69 -7.41 -6.11
N LEU A 45 19.21 -6.17 -5.95
CA LEU A 45 18.43 -5.77 -4.78
C LEU A 45 17.10 -6.54 -4.71
N MET A 46 16.46 -6.78 -5.85
CA MET A 46 15.26 -7.60 -5.94
C MET A 46 15.53 -9.05 -5.49
N ILE A 47 16.57 -9.69 -6.01
CA ILE A 47 16.96 -11.04 -5.57
C ILE A 47 17.28 -11.03 -4.07
N ARG A 48 18.07 -10.07 -3.59
CA ARG A 48 18.39 -9.94 -2.16
C ARG A 48 17.11 -9.81 -1.33
N PHE A 49 16.17 -8.98 -1.77
CA PHE A 49 14.90 -8.77 -1.09
C PHE A 49 14.07 -10.07 -1.01
N LEU A 50 14.06 -10.88 -2.07
CA LEU A 50 13.40 -12.20 -2.09
C LEU A 50 14.16 -13.28 -1.32
N LEU A 51 15.46 -13.12 -1.11
CA LEU A 51 16.26 -14.05 -0.30
C LEU A 51 16.21 -13.72 1.20
N LEU A 52 15.79 -12.50 1.58
CA LEU A 52 15.64 -12.13 2.98
C LEU A 52 14.64 -13.05 3.69
N LYS A 53 15.07 -13.61 4.83
CA LYS A 53 14.26 -14.50 5.66
C LYS A 53 12.96 -13.83 6.10
N GLU A 54 13.02 -12.53 6.41
CA GLU A 54 11.88 -11.72 6.83
C GLU A 54 10.80 -11.69 5.75
N THR A 55 11.18 -11.44 4.49
CA THR A 55 10.26 -11.42 3.35
C THR A 55 9.61 -12.78 3.12
N LYS A 56 10.41 -13.86 3.15
CA LYS A 56 9.89 -15.23 3.04
C LYS A 56 8.93 -15.59 4.17
N ASN A 57 9.28 -15.25 5.41
CA ASN A 57 8.43 -15.49 6.57
C ASN A 57 7.12 -14.68 6.50
N PHE A 58 7.19 -13.43 6.01
CA PHE A 58 6.02 -12.61 5.78
C PHE A 58 5.09 -13.24 4.74
N ALA A 59 5.61 -13.67 3.59
CA ALA A 59 4.83 -14.33 2.55
C ALA A 59 4.16 -15.62 3.06
N LYS A 60 4.88 -16.46 3.80
CA LYS A 60 4.32 -17.68 4.43
C LYS A 60 3.22 -17.38 5.45
N ARG A 61 3.35 -16.29 6.21
CA ARG A 61 2.35 -15.87 7.21
C ARG A 61 1.19 -15.10 6.61
N LEU A 62 1.28 -14.66 5.36
CA LEU A 62 0.29 -13.79 4.72
C LEU A 62 -1.14 -14.35 4.78
N PRO A 63 -1.42 -15.64 4.52
CA PRO A 63 -2.78 -16.17 4.62
C PRO A 63 -3.39 -16.05 6.03
N PHE A 64 -2.55 -16.15 7.07
CA PHE A 64 -2.98 -15.96 8.45
C PHE A 64 -3.20 -14.48 8.78
N LEU A 65 -2.31 -13.60 8.31
CA LEU A 65 -2.43 -12.16 8.50
C LEU A 65 -3.67 -11.59 7.78
N LEU A 66 -3.99 -12.10 6.59
CA LEU A 66 -5.18 -11.71 5.83
C LEU A 66 -6.49 -12.02 6.55
N LYS A 67 -6.54 -13.10 7.35
CA LYS A 67 -7.72 -13.44 8.15
C LYS A 67 -7.96 -12.46 9.31
N ASN A 68 -6.90 -11.90 9.86
CA ASN A 68 -6.94 -10.98 11.00
C ASN A 68 -6.77 -9.53 10.55
N PHE A 69 -7.36 -9.16 9.40
CA PHE A 69 -7.24 -7.81 8.87
C PHE A 69 -7.88 -6.79 9.81
N LYS A 70 -7.15 -5.71 10.06
CA LYS A 70 -7.68 -4.57 10.81
C LYS A 70 -8.80 -3.93 10.01
N THR A 71 -9.88 -3.61 10.71
CA THR A 71 -11.04 -2.93 10.12
C THR A 71 -11.50 -1.85 11.05
N THR A 72 -11.93 -0.74 10.47
CA THR A 72 -12.52 0.37 11.21
C THR A 72 -14.00 0.38 10.91
N THR A 73 -14.80 0.51 11.95
CA THR A 73 -16.24 0.68 11.79
C THR A 73 -16.52 2.18 11.70
N ALA A 74 -17.04 2.63 10.56
CA ALA A 74 -17.43 4.02 10.37
C ALA A 74 -18.96 4.09 10.27
N THR A 75 -19.56 5.00 11.04
CA THR A 75 -20.98 5.31 10.89
C THR A 75 -21.14 6.28 9.74
N ARG A 76 -21.78 5.84 8.66
CA ARG A 76 -22.11 6.70 7.52
C ARG A 76 -23.57 7.12 7.63
N LYS A 77 -23.80 8.43 7.53
CA LYS A 77 -25.13 8.97 7.35
C LYS A 77 -25.47 8.97 5.87
N GLU A 78 -26.54 8.28 5.49
CA GLU A 78 -27.05 8.26 4.13
C GLU A 78 -28.50 8.69 4.10
N THR A 79 -28.84 9.61 3.18
CA THR A 79 -30.23 9.92 2.88
C THR A 79 -30.65 9.11 1.66
N ASN A 80 -31.38 8.03 1.90
CA ASN A 80 -31.90 7.15 0.87
C ASN A 80 -33.20 7.71 0.28
N ILE A 81 -33.30 7.66 -1.04
CA ILE A 81 -34.45 8.12 -1.82
C ILE A 81 -34.90 6.91 -2.65
N GLY A 82 -36.15 6.48 -2.50
CA GLY A 82 -36.65 5.26 -3.17
C GLY A 82 -36.91 4.09 -2.22
N GLY A 83 -36.98 4.33 -0.90
CA GLY A 83 -37.51 3.35 0.05
C GLY A 83 -36.54 2.27 0.53
N GLU A 84 -35.29 2.27 0.07
CA GLU A 84 -34.27 1.40 0.66
C GLU A 84 -33.82 1.96 2.01
N VAL A 85 -33.91 1.15 3.06
CA VAL A 85 -33.53 1.52 4.43
C VAL A 85 -32.49 0.51 4.89
N ARG A 86 -31.27 0.99 5.17
CA ARG A 86 -30.18 0.19 5.74
C ARG A 86 -29.68 0.85 7.01
N GLY A 87 -29.68 0.10 8.11
CA GLY A 87 -29.26 0.60 9.42
C GLY A 87 -30.38 1.32 10.19
N GLU A 88 -29.97 2.16 11.15
CA GLU A 88 -30.89 2.85 12.06
C GLU A 88 -31.47 4.10 11.38
N ILE A 89 -32.78 4.30 11.44
CA ILE A 89 -33.43 5.49 10.87
C ILE A 89 -33.27 6.67 11.83
N ASP A 90 -32.65 7.75 11.35
CA ASP A 90 -32.67 9.05 12.02
C ASP A 90 -33.99 9.76 11.66
N TRP A 91 -35.01 9.62 12.51
CA TRP A 91 -36.32 10.21 12.28
C TRP A 91 -36.30 11.74 12.30
N ALA A 92 -35.41 12.35 13.08
CA ALA A 92 -35.30 13.80 13.16
C ALA A 92 -34.76 14.37 11.83
N GLU A 93 -33.71 13.77 11.29
CA GLU A 93 -33.13 14.15 10.00
C GLU A 93 -34.05 13.77 8.83
N THR A 94 -34.70 12.59 8.89
CA THR A 94 -35.70 12.16 7.89
C THR A 94 -36.83 13.18 7.77
N THR A 95 -37.37 13.65 8.89
CA THR A 95 -38.47 14.62 8.91
C THR A 95 -38.05 15.95 8.29
N LYS A 96 -36.83 16.43 8.61
CA LYS A 96 -36.24 17.63 8.01
C LYS A 96 -36.04 17.47 6.50
N SER A 97 -35.45 16.37 6.05
CA SER A 97 -35.19 16.09 4.64
C SER A 97 -36.48 16.00 3.82
N ARG A 98 -37.56 15.42 4.39
CA ARG A 98 -38.89 15.41 3.78
C ARG A 98 -39.49 16.81 3.67
N LEU A 99 -39.40 17.62 4.73
CA LEU A 99 -39.88 19.00 4.72
C LEU A 99 -39.17 19.86 3.66
N VAL A 100 -37.86 19.68 3.47
CA VAL A 100 -37.07 20.46 2.51
C VAL A 100 -37.34 20.05 1.06
N ARG A 101 -37.48 18.74 0.78
CA ARG A 101 -37.62 18.25 -0.61
C ARG A 101 -39.06 18.12 -1.06
N ASN A 102 -39.87 17.34 -0.35
CA ASN A 102 -41.27 17.12 -0.65
C ASN A 102 -41.95 16.44 0.54
N HIS A 103 -42.81 17.17 1.25
CA HIS A 103 -43.48 16.68 2.45
C HIS A 103 -44.39 15.46 2.21
N LYS A 104 -44.91 15.31 0.99
CA LYS A 104 -45.80 14.20 0.62
C LYS A 104 -45.06 12.91 0.27
N ASP A 105 -43.75 12.99 0.02
CA ASP A 105 -42.94 11.85 -0.36
C ASP A 105 -42.52 11.03 0.87
N ARG A 106 -43.06 9.81 0.97
CA ARG A 106 -42.80 8.88 2.09
C ARG A 106 -41.58 7.99 1.86
N THR A 107 -40.91 8.11 0.70
CA THR A 107 -39.80 7.22 0.31
C THR A 107 -38.43 7.75 0.72
N ILE A 108 -38.36 8.94 1.32
CA ILE A 108 -37.13 9.57 1.79
C ILE A 108 -36.88 9.15 3.24
N PHE A 109 -35.72 8.54 3.51
CA PHE A 109 -35.27 8.16 4.85
C PHE A 109 -33.81 8.55 5.04
N SER A 110 -33.48 9.19 6.16
CA SER A 110 -32.10 9.36 6.62
C SER A 110 -31.75 8.21 7.54
N THR A 111 -30.69 7.47 7.21
CA THR A 111 -30.25 6.29 7.95
C THR A 111 -28.79 6.43 8.36
N ASN A 112 -28.50 5.99 9.59
CA ASN A 112 -27.16 5.79 10.09
C ASN A 112 -26.81 4.32 9.87
N GLU A 113 -25.98 4.04 8.86
CA GLU A 113 -25.47 2.70 8.61
C GLU A 113 -24.07 2.56 9.22
N SER A 114 -23.86 1.47 9.95
CA SER A 114 -22.53 1.11 10.44
C SER A 114 -21.82 0.28 9.38
N ILE A 115 -20.92 0.91 8.61
CA ILE A 115 -20.21 0.25 7.52
C ILE A 115 -18.82 -0.13 8.01
N ARG A 116 -18.47 -1.40 7.85
CA ARG A 116 -17.12 -1.89 8.10
C ARG A 116 -16.22 -1.46 6.94
N SER A 117 -15.27 -0.56 7.21
CA SER A 117 -14.29 -0.11 6.24
C SER A 117 -12.95 -0.84 6.43
N TYR A 118 -12.33 -1.16 5.30
CA TYR A 118 -10.98 -1.69 5.20
C TYR A 118 -9.97 -0.60 4.77
N ASP A 119 -10.46 0.60 4.48
CA ASP A 119 -9.67 1.72 3.93
C ASP A 119 -8.97 2.49 5.06
N ILE A 120 -7.98 1.83 5.63
CA ILE A 120 -7.12 2.34 6.71
C ILE A 120 -5.71 2.52 6.13
N PRO A 121 -4.94 3.56 6.51
CA PRO A 121 -3.59 3.78 5.98
C PRO A 121 -2.69 2.54 5.99
N GLU A 122 -2.70 1.75 7.07
CA GLU A 122 -1.91 0.52 7.18
C GLU A 122 -2.33 -0.55 6.16
N ASN A 123 -3.62 -0.68 5.89
CA ASN A 123 -4.16 -1.63 4.92
C ASN A 123 -3.82 -1.21 3.49
N LEU A 124 -3.83 0.10 3.21
CA LEU A 124 -3.41 0.65 1.93
C LEU A 124 -1.92 0.37 1.67
N VAL A 125 -1.06 0.62 2.67
CA VAL A 125 0.38 0.30 2.57
C VAL A 125 0.60 -1.19 2.34
N LEU A 126 -0.14 -2.04 3.07
CA LEU A 126 -0.07 -3.49 2.87
C LEU A 126 -0.50 -3.90 1.46
N LYS A 127 -1.59 -3.32 0.93
CA LYS A 127 -2.04 -3.56 -0.45
C LYS A 127 -0.96 -3.18 -1.46
N GLU A 128 -0.30 -2.03 -1.29
CA GLU A 128 0.79 -1.60 -2.17
C GLU A 128 2.00 -2.54 -2.09
N LEU A 129 2.39 -2.96 -0.89
CA LEU A 129 3.49 -3.90 -0.69
C LEU A 129 3.19 -5.25 -1.35
N LEU A 130 1.97 -5.77 -1.22
CA LEU A 130 1.53 -6.98 -1.91
C LEU A 130 1.53 -6.79 -3.43
N GLY A 131 1.12 -5.62 -3.92
CA GLY A 131 1.21 -5.27 -5.32
C GLY A 131 2.65 -5.28 -5.84
N ILE A 132 3.61 -4.78 -5.05
CA ILE A 132 5.03 -4.87 -5.38
C ILE A 132 5.46 -6.35 -5.45
N LEU A 133 5.21 -7.14 -4.41
CA LEU A 133 5.58 -8.57 -4.41
C LEU A 133 4.98 -9.33 -5.59
N TYR A 134 3.70 -9.11 -5.88
CA TYR A 134 3.01 -9.74 -7.00
C TYR A 134 3.63 -9.36 -8.35
N ARG A 135 3.94 -8.08 -8.57
CA ARG A 135 4.61 -7.63 -9.79
C ARG A 135 6.00 -8.25 -9.94
N LEU A 136 6.78 -8.32 -8.85
CA LEU A 136 8.10 -8.92 -8.88
C LEU A 136 7.99 -10.42 -9.21
N LEU A 137 7.17 -11.18 -8.48
CA LEU A 137 7.11 -12.64 -8.63
C LEU A 137 6.52 -13.10 -9.97
N PHE A 138 5.48 -12.41 -10.49
CA PHE A 138 4.70 -12.92 -11.62
C PHE A 138 4.87 -12.12 -12.92
N HIS A 139 5.22 -10.83 -12.84
CA HIS A 139 5.31 -9.96 -14.01
C HIS A 139 6.76 -9.61 -14.41
N ASP A 140 7.72 -9.73 -13.51
CA ASP A 140 9.11 -9.40 -13.81
C ASP A 140 9.76 -10.46 -14.71
N SER A 141 10.15 -10.03 -15.91
CA SER A 141 10.77 -10.92 -16.92
C SER A 141 12.12 -11.47 -16.50
N TYR A 142 12.85 -10.79 -15.61
CA TYR A 142 14.14 -11.25 -15.14
C TYR A 142 13.99 -12.40 -14.15
N LEU A 143 12.97 -12.36 -13.27
CA LEU A 143 12.71 -13.43 -12.32
C LEU A 143 12.17 -14.71 -12.96
N LYS A 144 11.49 -14.61 -14.12
CA LYS A 144 11.08 -15.79 -14.90
C LYS A 144 12.24 -16.72 -15.25
N GLY A 145 13.44 -16.18 -15.44
CA GLY A 145 14.66 -16.99 -15.67
C GLY A 145 15.06 -17.87 -14.48
N PHE A 146 14.57 -17.55 -13.29
CA PHE A 146 14.89 -18.25 -12.03
C PHE A 146 13.78 -19.17 -11.54
N GLU A 147 12.68 -19.37 -12.28
CA GLU A 147 11.57 -20.25 -11.89
C GLU A 147 12.03 -21.68 -11.53
N LYS A 148 13.08 -22.16 -12.19
CA LYS A 148 13.67 -23.50 -11.95
C LYS A 148 14.70 -23.53 -10.82
N ALA A 149 15.06 -22.37 -10.26
CA ALA A 149 16.03 -22.31 -9.19
C ALA A 149 15.41 -22.82 -7.89
N ALA A 150 16.14 -23.69 -7.17
CA ALA A 150 15.64 -24.33 -5.94
C ALA A 150 15.16 -23.32 -4.88
N TRP A 151 15.81 -22.15 -4.79
CA TRP A 151 15.44 -21.10 -3.85
C TRP A 151 14.15 -20.35 -4.23
N PHE A 152 13.79 -20.35 -5.51
CA PHE A 152 12.60 -19.70 -6.05
C PHE A 152 11.37 -20.62 -5.98
N ALA A 153 11.57 -21.94 -6.06
CA ALA A 153 10.52 -22.95 -5.90
C ALA A 153 9.81 -22.92 -4.52
N GLU A 154 10.37 -22.22 -3.53
CA GLU A 154 9.76 -22.04 -2.21
C GLU A 154 8.70 -20.92 -2.14
N TRP A 155 8.51 -20.16 -3.24
CA TRP A 155 7.63 -19.00 -3.34
C TRP A 155 6.24 -19.32 -3.88
#